data_AF-B4W1P3-F1
#
_entry.id   AF-B4W1P3-F1
#
_cell.length_a   1.000
_cell.length_b   1.000
_cell.length_c   1.000
_cell.angle_alpha   90.00
_cell.angle_beta   90.00
_cell.angle_gamma   90.00
#
_symmetry.space_group_name_H-M   'P 1'
#
loop_
_entity.id
_entity.type
_entity.pdbx_description
1 polymer ?
#
loop_
_entity_poly.entity_id
_entity_poly.type
_entity_poly.pdbx_seq_one_letter_code
_entity_poly.pdbx_strand_id
1 'polypeptide(L)'
;MRTLAEINDKIHHRRAVVWTVEELKAQVADIGVTQAAKKVDVITTGTFEPMESSGAIINLGHTDPPIKIRKCWLDGVPAYAGFGAVDLYLGATQVVDSTDMGDLPEIEDLENGVVLMSLKT
;
A
#
# COMPACT_ATOMS: atom_id res chain seq x y z
N MET A 1 14.87 -4.78 14.26
CA MET A 1 13.69 -4.21 13.58
C MET A 1 13.13 -5.31 12.71
N ARG A 2 11.79 -5.43 12.58
CA ARG A 2 11.18 -6.47 11.75
C ARG A 2 11.37 -6.14 10.27
N THR A 3 11.52 -7.16 9.44
CA THR A 3 11.57 -7.04 7.98
C THR A 3 10.15 -7.01 7.40
N LEU A 4 10.01 -6.48 6.18
CA LEU A 4 8.72 -6.51 5.48
C LEU A 4 8.22 -7.94 5.26
N ALA A 5 9.11 -8.88 4.94
CA ALA A 5 8.76 -10.28 4.76
C ALA A 5 8.15 -10.91 6.03
N GLU A 6 8.73 -10.62 7.20
CA GLU A 6 8.18 -11.08 8.48
C GLU A 6 6.82 -10.43 8.80
N ILE A 7 6.65 -9.15 8.48
CA ILE A 7 5.37 -8.45 8.69
C ILE A 7 4.30 -9.04 7.77
N ASN A 8 4.61 -9.28 6.50
CA ASN A 8 3.69 -9.90 5.54
C ASN A 8 3.28 -11.31 5.99
N ASP A 9 4.22 -12.15 6.42
CA ASP A 9 3.90 -13.47 6.99
C ASP A 9 2.89 -13.36 8.15
N LYS A 10 3.08 -12.39 9.06
CA LYS A 10 2.16 -12.16 10.16
C LYS A 10 0.79 -11.67 9.68
N ILE A 11 0.72 -10.82 8.66
CA ILE A 11 -0.55 -10.35 8.08
C ILE A 11 -1.31 -11.52 7.43
N HIS A 12 -0.66 -12.32 6.58
CA HIS A 12 -1.28 -13.48 5.92
C HIS A 12 -1.82 -14.49 6.93
N HIS A 13 -1.08 -14.73 8.02
CA HIS A 13 -1.52 -15.63 9.10
C HIS A 13 -2.41 -14.98 10.15
N ARG A 14 -2.84 -13.71 9.96
CA ARG A 14 -3.68 -12.95 10.93
C ARG A 14 -3.07 -12.87 12.34
N ARG A 15 -1.75 -12.81 12.43
CA ARG A 15 -0.94 -12.71 13.67
C ARG A 15 -0.28 -11.33 13.84
N ALA A 16 -0.51 -10.40 12.92
CA ALA A 16 0.03 -9.05 13.01
C ALA A 16 -0.61 -8.27 14.16
N VAL A 17 0.25 -7.59 14.94
CA VAL A 17 -0.15 -6.62 15.97
C VAL A 17 -0.35 -5.28 15.28
N VAL A 18 -1.62 -4.86 15.20
CA VAL A 18 -2.03 -3.62 14.55
C VAL A 18 -2.48 -2.62 15.62
N TRP A 19 -1.94 -1.41 15.59
CA TRP A 19 -2.35 -0.31 16.46
C TRP A 19 -2.80 0.90 15.65
N THR A 20 -3.75 1.65 16.18
CA THR A 20 -4.04 3.01 15.75
C THR A 20 -2.91 3.97 16.15
N VAL A 21 -2.86 5.15 15.52
CA VAL A 21 -1.89 6.19 15.88
C VAL A 21 -2.09 6.69 17.33
N GLU A 22 -3.33 6.67 17.83
CA GLU A 22 -3.66 6.97 19.22
C GLU A 22 -3.08 5.92 20.18
N GLU A 23 -3.28 4.64 19.91
CA GLU A 23 -2.72 3.55 20.71
C GLU A 23 -1.20 3.56 20.69
N LEU A 24 -0.59 3.85 19.53
CA LEU A 24 0.86 4.01 19.44
C LEU A 24 1.36 5.13 20.37
N LYS A 25 0.72 6.30 20.35
CA LYS A 25 1.11 7.43 21.22
C LYS A 25 1.04 7.05 22.70
N ALA A 26 -0.02 6.35 23.11
CA ALA A 26 -0.16 5.87 24.48
C ALA A 26 0.94 4.85 24.86
N GLN A 27 1.21 3.88 23.98
CA GLN A 27 2.27 2.89 24.20
C GLN A 27 3.65 3.53 24.25
N VAL A 28 3.96 4.48 23.37
CA VAL A 28 5.24 5.20 23.38
C VAL A 28 5.43 5.99 24.68
N ALA A 29 4.38 6.59 25.23
CA ALA A 29 4.45 7.29 26.50
C ALA A 29 4.75 6.35 27.69
N ASP A 30 4.28 5.11 27.64
CA ASP A 30 4.46 4.11 28.71
C ASP A 30 5.78 3.34 28.60
N ILE A 31 6.07 2.75 27.43
CA ILE A 31 7.20 1.82 27.23
C ILE A 31 8.34 2.39 26.36
N GLY A 32 8.17 3.59 25.82
CA GLY A 32 9.15 4.23 24.93
C GLY A 32 9.16 3.71 23.49
N VAL A 33 9.72 4.52 22.59
CA VAL A 33 9.73 4.26 21.12
C VAL A 33 10.38 2.93 20.77
N THR A 34 11.54 2.62 21.34
CA THR A 34 12.30 1.40 21.01
C THR A 34 11.53 0.13 21.36
N GLN A 35 10.77 0.12 22.46
CA GLN A 35 9.98 -1.05 22.85
C GLN A 35 8.66 -1.11 22.07
N ALA A 36 8.01 0.03 21.84
CA ALA A 36 6.84 0.12 20.99
C ALA A 36 7.12 -0.43 19.59
N ALA A 37 8.23 -0.03 18.96
CA ALA A 37 8.66 -0.51 17.64
C ALA A 37 9.01 -2.02 17.59
N LYS A 38 9.29 -2.65 18.74
CA LYS A 38 9.46 -4.11 18.85
C LYS A 38 8.14 -4.84 19.07
N LYS A 39 7.06 -4.16 19.42
CA LYS A 39 5.75 -4.76 19.70
C LYS A 39 4.82 -4.64 18.51
N VAL A 40 4.66 -3.44 17.94
CA VAL A 40 3.77 -3.19 16.81
C VAL A 40 4.33 -3.72 15.49
N ASP A 41 3.47 -4.26 14.63
CA ASP A 41 3.83 -4.64 13.26
C ASP A 41 3.30 -3.63 12.24
N VAL A 42 2.05 -3.16 12.43
CA VAL A 42 1.39 -2.20 11.53
C VAL A 42 0.77 -1.09 12.38
N ILE A 43 0.94 0.15 11.93
CA ILE A 43 0.26 1.31 12.52
C ILE A 43 -0.75 1.83 11.51
N THR A 44 -2.01 1.91 11.92
CA THR A 44 -3.06 2.56 11.14
C THR A 44 -3.19 4.01 11.57
N THR A 45 -3.19 4.90 10.59
CA THR A 45 -3.39 6.33 10.79
C THR A 45 -4.44 6.80 9.80
N GLY A 46 -5.19 7.82 10.16
CA GLY A 46 -6.19 8.43 9.29
C GLY A 46 -6.44 9.87 9.72
N THR A 47 -6.77 10.72 8.76
CA THR A 47 -7.33 12.05 9.03
C THR A 47 -8.79 12.06 8.57
N PHE A 48 -9.62 12.84 9.24
CA PHE A 48 -11.04 13.02 8.92
C PHE A 48 -11.32 14.48 8.52
N GLU A 49 -10.52 15.00 7.60
CA GLU A 49 -10.68 16.33 7.03
C GLU A 49 -11.08 16.19 5.56
N PRO A 50 -11.83 17.14 4.97
CA PRO A 50 -12.01 17.20 3.53
C PRO A 50 -10.65 17.25 2.84
N MET A 51 -10.29 16.21 2.09
CA MET A 51 -9.01 16.12 1.40
C MET A 51 -9.19 16.21 -0.11
N GLU A 52 -8.39 17.08 -0.73
CA GLU A 52 -8.20 17.10 -2.17
C GLU A 52 -6.92 16.34 -2.53
N SER A 53 -6.83 15.82 -3.76
CA SER A 53 -5.62 15.16 -4.28
C SER A 53 -5.15 13.92 -3.49
N SER A 54 -6.10 13.10 -3.02
CA SER A 54 -5.80 11.84 -2.33
C SER A 54 -5.52 10.69 -3.30
N GLY A 55 -4.57 9.82 -2.95
CA GLY A 55 -4.24 8.61 -3.71
C GLY A 55 -3.19 7.74 -3.04
N ALA A 56 -2.82 6.64 -3.69
CA ALA A 56 -1.82 5.69 -3.23
C ALA A 56 -0.71 5.52 -4.27
N ILE A 57 0.56 5.54 -3.83
CA ILE A 57 1.69 5.10 -4.64
C ILE A 57 1.91 3.62 -4.35
N ILE A 58 1.98 2.80 -5.40
CA ILE A 58 2.14 1.36 -5.28
C ILE A 58 3.40 0.97 -6.05
N ASN A 59 4.33 0.30 -5.37
CA ASN A 59 5.47 -0.35 -6.00
C ASN A 59 5.21 -1.86 -6.04
N LEU A 60 5.17 -2.45 -7.24
CA LEU A 60 4.88 -3.88 -7.45
C LEU A 60 6.13 -4.78 -7.37
N GLY A 61 7.30 -4.20 -7.10
CA GLY A 61 8.57 -4.90 -7.14
C GLY A 61 9.09 -5.15 -8.55
N HIS A 62 10.41 -5.26 -8.67
CA HIS A 62 11.04 -5.62 -9.94
C HIS A 62 10.94 -7.13 -10.17
N THR A 63 10.66 -7.52 -11.41
CA THR A 63 10.67 -8.92 -11.87
C THR A 63 11.97 -9.25 -12.60
N ASP A 64 12.24 -10.54 -12.74
CA ASP A 64 13.27 -11.07 -13.64
C ASP A 64 12.59 -12.04 -14.65
N PRO A 65 12.48 -11.69 -15.95
CA PRO A 65 13.07 -10.54 -16.62
C PRO A 65 12.41 -9.19 -16.25
N PRO A 66 13.12 -8.05 -16.37
CA PRO A 66 12.59 -6.74 -15.99
C PRO A 66 11.37 -6.31 -16.80
N ILE A 67 10.31 -5.89 -16.12
CA ILE A 67 9.12 -5.30 -16.72
C ILE A 67 9.16 -3.76 -16.68
N LYS A 68 8.49 -3.13 -17.66
CA LYS A 68 8.22 -1.68 -17.65
C LYS A 68 6.74 -1.44 -17.91
N ILE A 69 6.02 -1.06 -16.86
CA ILE A 69 4.58 -0.82 -16.93
C ILE A 69 4.32 0.48 -17.69
N ARG A 70 3.43 0.41 -18.68
CA ARG A 70 3.03 1.54 -19.53
C ARG A 70 1.59 1.97 -19.28
N LYS A 71 0.72 1.01 -19.01
CA LYS A 71 -0.65 1.18 -18.55
C LYS A 71 -0.94 0.06 -17.54
N CYS A 72 -1.76 0.36 -16.54
CA CYS A 72 -2.14 -0.59 -15.51
C CYS A 72 -3.57 -0.29 -15.06
N TRP A 73 -4.29 -1.36 -14.76
CA TRP A 73 -5.59 -1.31 -14.10
C TRP A 73 -5.52 -2.21 -12.87
N LEU A 74 -6.06 -1.73 -11.75
CA LEU A 74 -6.24 -2.48 -10.51
C LEU A 74 -7.75 -2.66 -10.33
N ASP A 75 -8.24 -3.89 -10.50
CA ASP A 75 -9.67 -4.20 -10.48
C ASP A 75 -10.50 -3.31 -11.43
N GLY A 76 -9.98 -3.07 -12.63
CA GLY A 76 -10.61 -2.22 -13.65
C GLY A 76 -10.49 -0.72 -13.38
N VAL A 77 -9.86 -0.29 -12.27
CA VAL A 77 -9.55 1.11 -12.00
C VAL A 77 -8.19 1.46 -12.61
N PRO A 78 -8.10 2.45 -13.51
CA PRO A 78 -6.82 2.89 -14.06
C PRO A 78 -5.85 3.34 -12.97
N ALA A 79 -4.61 2.89 -13.02
CA ALA A 79 -3.52 3.40 -12.20
C ALA A 79 -2.48 4.07 -13.09
N TYR A 80 -2.10 5.30 -12.74
CA TYR A 80 -1.12 6.07 -13.50
C TYR A 80 0.27 5.44 -13.37
N ALA A 81 0.81 4.97 -14.50
CA ALA A 81 2.20 4.57 -14.61
C ALA A 81 3.07 5.76 -15.07
N GLY A 82 4.38 5.70 -14.83
CA GLY A 82 5.33 6.71 -15.33
C GLY A 82 6.26 7.33 -14.30
N PHE A 83 6.13 6.96 -13.02
CA PHE A 83 7.11 7.32 -11.98
C PHE A 83 8.40 6.50 -12.10
N GLY A 84 8.25 5.20 -12.34
CA GLY A 84 9.31 4.23 -12.52
C GLY A 84 8.83 3.05 -13.33
N ALA A 85 9.66 2.01 -13.46
CA ALA A 85 9.31 0.85 -14.27
C ALA A 85 8.14 0.03 -13.67
N VAL A 86 7.99 0.06 -12.35
CA VAL A 86 7.03 -0.75 -11.57
C VAL A 86 6.27 0.08 -10.52
N ASP A 87 6.30 1.40 -10.67
CA ASP A 87 5.64 2.36 -9.77
C ASP A 87 4.33 2.86 -10.39
N LEU A 88 3.28 2.85 -9.58
CA LEU A 88 1.94 3.24 -9.95
C LEU A 88 1.41 4.30 -8.98
N TYR A 89 0.53 5.17 -9.47
CA TYR A 89 -0.28 6.05 -8.63
C TYR A 89 -1.76 5.80 -8.88
N LEU A 90 -2.49 5.43 -7.84
CA LEU A 90 -3.93 5.20 -7.85
C LEU A 90 -4.63 6.39 -7.19
N GLY A 91 -5.42 7.14 -7.97
CA GLY A 91 -6.22 8.24 -7.45
C GLY A 91 -7.41 7.74 -6.64
N ALA A 92 -7.68 8.34 -5.48
CA ALA A 92 -8.79 7.92 -4.61
C ALA A 92 -10.18 8.14 -5.24
N THR A 93 -10.28 9.06 -6.21
CA THR A 93 -11.52 9.36 -6.95
C THR A 93 -11.52 8.76 -8.36
N GLN A 94 -10.47 8.00 -8.72
CA GLN A 94 -10.38 7.38 -10.04
C GLN A 94 -11.45 6.30 -10.18
N VAL A 95 -12.27 6.41 -11.23
CA VAL A 95 -13.35 5.46 -11.49
C VAL A 95 -12.87 4.31 -12.37
N VAL A 96 -13.58 3.18 -12.29
CA VAL A 96 -13.41 2.03 -13.19
C VAL A 96 -13.56 2.49 -14.63
N ASP A 97 -12.62 2.10 -15.48
CA ASP A 97 -12.71 2.33 -16.93
C ASP A 97 -13.32 1.09 -17.59
N SER A 98 -14.63 1.16 -17.83
CA SER A 98 -15.39 0.06 -18.44
C SER A 98 -15.13 -0.14 -19.94
N THR A 99 -14.31 0.72 -20.55
CA THR A 99 -14.18 0.78 -22.02
C THR A 99 -13.10 -0.14 -22.59
N ASP A 100 -12.17 -0.62 -21.76
CA ASP A 100 -11.00 -1.45 -22.18
C ASP A 100 -10.99 -2.89 -21.60
N MET A 101 -12.01 -3.30 -20.84
CA MET A 101 -12.06 -4.62 -20.16
C MET A 101 -12.39 -5.81 -21.09
N GLY A 102 -12.49 -5.60 -22.41
CA GLY A 102 -12.94 -6.61 -23.37
C GLY A 102 -11.95 -7.73 -23.69
N ASP A 103 -10.66 -7.57 -23.40
CA ASP A 103 -9.59 -8.50 -23.83
C ASP A 103 -8.46 -8.69 -22.80
N LEU A 104 -8.69 -8.43 -21.51
CA LEU A 104 -7.64 -8.63 -20.50
C LEU A 104 -7.54 -10.12 -20.11
N PRO A 105 -6.37 -10.77 -20.26
CA PRO A 105 -6.17 -12.14 -19.82
C PRO A 105 -6.28 -12.25 -18.29
N GLU A 106 -6.56 -13.46 -17.81
CA GLU A 106 -6.69 -13.79 -16.37
C GLU A 106 -5.53 -13.20 -15.55
N ILE A 107 -5.91 -12.58 -14.42
CA ILE A 107 -5.04 -11.82 -13.53
C ILE A 107 -4.16 -12.81 -12.74
N GLU A 108 -2.85 -12.68 -12.83
CA GLU A 108 -1.93 -13.23 -11.82
C GLU A 108 -1.91 -12.29 -10.62
N ASP A 109 -2.32 -12.79 -9.46
CA ASP A 109 -2.28 -12.06 -8.19
C ASP A 109 -0.82 -11.76 -7.81
N LEU A 110 -0.40 -10.49 -7.98
CA LEU A 110 0.89 -10.02 -7.49
C LEU A 110 0.78 -9.74 -5.98
N GLU A 111 1.18 -10.71 -5.17
CA GLU A 111 1.13 -10.63 -3.69
C GLU A 111 2.14 -9.64 -3.07
N ASN A 112 3.02 -9.02 -3.86
CA ASN A 112 4.14 -8.21 -3.38
C ASN A 112 4.02 -6.72 -3.72
N GLY A 113 2.93 -6.09 -3.27
CA GLY A 113 2.78 -4.64 -3.37
C GLY A 113 3.09 -3.93 -2.05
N VAL A 114 4.03 -2.98 -2.04
CA VAL A 114 4.11 -1.99 -0.94
C VAL A 114 3.25 -0.80 -1.33
N VAL A 115 2.19 -0.57 -0.55
CA VAL A 115 1.33 0.61 -0.70
C VAL A 115 1.88 1.73 0.17
N LEU A 116 2.41 2.77 -0.47
CA LEU A 116 2.78 4.03 0.17
C LEU A 116 1.67 5.04 -0.10
N MET A 117 0.82 5.30 0.89
CA MET A 117 -0.13 6.41 0.84
C MET A 117 0.62 7.73 1.04
N SER A 118 0.64 8.57 0.00
CA SER A 118 1.10 9.96 0.10
C SER A 118 -0.11 10.85 0.28
N LEU A 119 -0.30 11.34 1.50
CA LEU A 119 -1.28 12.38 1.82
C LEU A 119 -0.57 13.72 1.63
N LYS A 120 -0.95 14.47 0.60
CA LYS A 120 -0.54 15.87 0.47
C LYS A 120 -1.54 16.70 1.26
N THR A 121 -1.07 17.31 2.35
CA THR A 121 -1.75 18.40 3.08
C THR A 121 -1.68 19.70 2.28
#